data_AF-A0A2T4JYF1-F1
#
_entry.id   AF-A0A2T4JYF1-F1
#
_cell.length_a   1.000
_cell.length_b   1.000
_cell.length_c   1.000
_cell.angle_alpha   90.00
_cell.angle_beta   90.00
_cell.angle_gamma   90.00
#
_symmetry.space_group_name_H-M   'P 1'
#
loop_
_entity.id
_entity.type
_entity.pdbx_description
1 polymer ?
#
loop_
_entity_poly.entity_id
_entity_poly.type
_entity_poly.pdbx_seq_one_letter_code
_entity_poly.pdbx_strand_id
1 'polypeptide(L)'
;MTSRARIARLEEIGKLLLEVKLAELHRAAEARRRSLEQLEALAMRPAEDLDPVTAAQTELRYQRWAEARRAEIDLLLARQTVDWMKAQAAARQAFGKTEALRLLRNRLR
;
A
#
# COMPACT_ATOMS: atom_id res chain seq x y z
N MET A 1 -20.28 30.61 20.92
CA MET A 1 -19.38 29.43 20.94
C MET A 1 -18.00 29.85 21.43
N THR A 2 -17.44 29.21 22.45
CA THR A 2 -16.09 29.56 22.96
C THR A 2 -14.99 29.03 22.03
N SER A 3 -13.82 29.66 22.06
CA SER A 3 -12.64 29.22 21.27
C SER A 3 -12.30 27.74 21.53
N ARG A 4 -12.40 27.31 22.79
CA ARG A 4 -12.19 25.92 23.21
C ARG A 4 -13.17 24.93 22.56
N ALA A 5 -14.47 25.27 22.53
CA ALA A 5 -15.48 24.42 21.90
C ALA A 5 -15.25 24.29 20.38
N ARG A 6 -14.77 25.36 19.73
CA ARG A 6 -14.39 25.32 18.30
C ARG A 6 -13.20 24.38 18.06
N ILE A 7 -12.15 24.45 18.87
CA ILE A 7 -10.99 23.57 18.70
C ILE A 7 -11.34 22.11 19.00
N ALA A 8 -12.18 21.86 20.01
CA ALA A 8 -12.67 20.51 20.29
C ALA A 8 -13.42 19.93 19.08
N ARG A 9 -14.29 20.73 18.44
CA ARG A 9 -15.00 20.29 17.23
C ARG A 9 -14.07 20.05 16.04
N LEU A 10 -13.06 20.90 15.86
CA LEU A 10 -12.06 20.70 14.81
C LEU A 10 -11.22 19.44 15.06
N GLU A 11 -10.88 19.13 16.32
CA GLU A 11 -10.17 17.89 16.66
C GLU A 11 -11.02 16.66 16.34
N GLU A 12 -12.32 16.67 16.65
CA GLU A 12 -13.24 15.59 16.27
C GLU A 12 -13.26 15.36 14.75
N ILE A 13 -13.42 16.44 13.98
CA ILE A 13 -13.38 16.36 12.51
C ILE A 13 -12.02 15.86 12.02
N GLY A 14 -10.93 16.31 12.65
CA GLY A 14 -9.57 15.86 12.36
C GLY A 14 -9.38 14.37 12.59
N LYS A 15 -9.97 13.80 13.65
CA LYS A 15 -9.95 12.35 13.93
C LYS A 15 -10.67 11.57 12.84
N LEU A 16 -11.86 11.99 12.45
CA LEU A 16 -12.60 11.35 11.36
C LEU A 16 -11.82 11.39 10.04
N LEU A 17 -11.19 12.53 9.73
CA LEU A 17 -10.36 12.64 8.53
C LEU A 17 -9.13 11.72 8.62
N LEU A 18 -8.50 11.63 9.78
CA LEU A 18 -7.38 10.71 10.00
C LEU A 18 -7.79 9.26 9.78
N GLU A 19 -8.95 8.83 10.31
CA GLU A 19 -9.48 7.48 10.09
C GLU A 19 -9.67 7.19 8.60
N VAL A 20 -10.26 8.12 7.85
CA VAL A 20 -10.41 7.99 6.39
C VAL A 20 -9.05 7.83 5.70
N LYS A 21 -8.05 8.65 6.07
CA LYS A 21 -6.72 8.57 5.46
C LYS A 21 -5.93 7.32 5.84
N LEU A 22 -6.12 6.80 7.04
CA LEU A 22 -5.58 5.50 7.43
C LEU A 22 -6.24 4.36 6.65
N ALA A 23 -7.55 4.39 6.46
CA ALA A 23 -8.24 3.40 5.64
C ALA A 23 -7.77 3.42 4.17
N GLU A 24 -7.58 4.61 3.59
CA GLU A 24 -6.97 4.77 2.26
C GLU A 24 -5.56 4.17 2.19
N LEU A 25 -4.71 4.47 3.18
CA LEU A 25 -3.36 3.92 3.28
C LEU A 25 -3.37 2.39 3.37
N HIS A 26 -4.24 1.82 4.20
CA HIS A 26 -4.38 0.36 4.33
C HIS A 26 -4.79 -0.29 3.01
N ARG A 27 -5.75 0.30 2.28
CA ARG A 27 -6.16 -0.22 0.96
C ARG A 27 -5.01 -0.17 -0.06
N ALA A 28 -4.25 0.93 -0.10
CA ALA A 28 -3.11 1.05 -1.01
C ALA A 28 -1.97 0.07 -0.66
N ALA A 29 -1.69 -0.09 0.63
CA ALA A 29 -0.70 -1.06 1.11
C ALA A 29 -1.10 -2.50 0.78
N GLU A 30 -2.38 -2.84 0.95
CA GLU A 30 -2.91 -4.17 0.65
C GLU A 30 -2.86 -4.49 -0.85
N ALA A 31 -3.23 -3.53 -1.71
CA ALA A 31 -3.11 -3.69 -3.16
C ALA A 31 -1.66 -3.97 -3.57
N ARG A 32 -0.71 -3.21 -3.02
CA ARG A 32 0.73 -3.40 -3.24
C ARG A 32 1.21 -4.77 -2.75
N ARG A 33 0.78 -5.19 -1.56
CA ARG A 33 1.15 -6.50 -0.98
C ARG A 33 0.72 -7.65 -1.89
N ARG A 34 -0.51 -7.62 -2.39
CA ARG A 34 -1.02 -8.66 -3.31
C ARG A 34 -0.19 -8.77 -4.59
N SER A 35 0.24 -7.65 -5.15
CA SER A 35 1.08 -7.67 -6.36
C SER A 35 2.48 -8.23 -6.08
N LEU A 36 3.05 -7.97 -4.90
CA LEU A 36 4.30 -8.62 -4.47
C LEU A 36 4.13 -10.13 -4.32
N GLU A 37 3.05 -10.57 -3.67
CA GLU A 37 2.74 -12.00 -3.53
C GLU A 37 2.55 -12.70 -4.88
N GLN A 38 1.94 -12.01 -5.86
CA GLN A 38 1.82 -12.52 -7.22
C GLN A 38 3.18 -12.68 -7.90
N LEU A 39 4.13 -11.75 -7.70
CA LEU A 39 5.49 -11.88 -8.23
C LEU A 39 6.21 -13.07 -7.59
N GLU A 40 6.10 -13.24 -6.27
CA GLU A 40 6.68 -14.37 -5.56
C GLU A 40 6.11 -15.71 -6.05
N ALA A 41 4.81 -15.76 -6.34
CA ALA A 41 4.15 -16.94 -6.89
C ALA A 41 4.62 -17.33 -8.31
N LEU A 42 5.25 -16.40 -9.05
CA LEU A 42 5.86 -16.68 -10.36
C LEU A 42 7.29 -17.24 -10.25
N ALA A 43 7.79 -17.51 -9.04
CA ALA A 43 9.06 -18.21 -8.86
C ALA A 43 8.91 -19.68 -9.32
N MET A 44 9.64 -20.03 -10.37
CA MET A 44 9.62 -21.39 -10.94
C MET A 44 10.41 -22.35 -10.04
N ARG A 45 9.89 -23.57 -9.87
CA ARG A 45 10.65 -24.69 -9.32
C ARG A 45 10.91 -25.71 -10.43
N PRO A 46 12.16 -26.15 -10.63
CA PRO A 46 12.48 -27.09 -11.69
C PRO A 46 11.70 -28.40 -11.54
N ALA A 47 11.30 -28.99 -12.66
CA ALA A 47 10.64 -30.29 -12.66
C ALA A 47 11.69 -31.40 -12.53
N GLU A 48 11.55 -32.25 -11.51
CA GLU A 48 12.50 -33.33 -11.19
C GLU A 48 12.17 -34.64 -11.93
N ASP A 49 10.92 -34.83 -12.34
CA ASP A 49 10.40 -36.10 -12.89
C ASP A 49 10.41 -36.17 -14.43
N LEU A 50 11.00 -35.20 -15.12
CA LEU A 50 11.05 -35.13 -16.58
C LEU A 50 12.43 -35.49 -17.12
N ASP A 51 12.48 -36.05 -18.33
CA ASP A 51 13.75 -36.19 -19.02
C ASP A 51 14.39 -34.80 -19.24
N PRO A 52 15.73 -34.69 -19.27
CA PRO A 52 16.41 -33.40 -19.28
C PRO A 52 16.03 -32.48 -20.44
N VAL A 53 15.72 -33.04 -21.62
CA VAL A 53 15.38 -32.24 -22.80
C VAL A 53 13.97 -31.67 -22.66
N THR A 54 13.00 -32.49 -22.24
CA THR A 54 11.63 -32.04 -21.99
C THR A 54 11.57 -31.06 -20.83
N ALA A 55 12.35 -31.29 -19.77
CA ALA A 55 12.48 -30.37 -18.63
C ALA A 55 12.95 -28.98 -19.10
N ALA A 56 14.04 -28.93 -19.87
CA ALA A 56 14.60 -27.67 -20.38
C ALA A 56 13.65 -26.92 -21.33
N GLN A 57 12.95 -27.64 -22.21
CA GLN A 57 11.96 -27.02 -23.10
C GLN A 57 10.76 -26.45 -22.34
N THR A 58 10.31 -27.16 -21.30
CA THR A 58 9.20 -26.74 -20.45
C THR A 58 9.59 -25.51 -19.63
N GLU A 59 10.78 -25.53 -19.03
CA GLU A 59 11.35 -24.38 -18.32
C GLU A 59 11.42 -23.15 -19.23
N LEU A 60 11.97 -23.27 -20.45
CA LEU A 60 12.08 -22.15 -21.37
C LEU A 60 10.71 -21.56 -21.74
N ARG A 61 9.72 -22.41 -21.99
CA ARG A 61 8.34 -21.97 -22.30
C ARG A 61 7.71 -21.26 -21.10
N TYR A 62 7.89 -21.81 -19.90
CA TYR A 62 7.41 -21.19 -18.67
C TYR A 62 8.06 -19.83 -18.44
N GLN A 63 9.38 -19.71 -18.57
CA GLN A 63 10.09 -18.46 -18.33
C GLN A 63 9.61 -17.36 -19.28
N ARG A 64 9.43 -17.65 -20.57
CA ARG A 64 8.89 -16.67 -21.54
C ARG A 64 7.49 -16.18 -21.16
N TRP A 65 6.62 -17.08 -20.71
CA TRP A 65 5.29 -16.71 -20.22
C TRP A 65 5.37 -15.89 -18.91
N ALA A 66 6.22 -16.33 -17.97
CA ALA A 66 6.37 -15.69 -16.67
C ALA A 66 7.01 -14.30 -16.78
N GLU A 67 7.95 -14.09 -17.72
CA GLU A 67 8.56 -12.78 -17.99
C GLU A 67 7.53 -11.74 -18.42
N ALA A 68 6.66 -12.10 -19.37
CA ALA A 68 5.57 -11.22 -19.79
C ALA A 68 4.65 -10.87 -18.60
N ARG A 69 4.34 -11.88 -17.77
CA ARG A 69 3.48 -11.70 -16.59
C ARG A 69 4.14 -10.84 -15.50
N ARG A 70 5.44 -11.02 -15.25
CA ARG A 70 6.22 -10.20 -14.31
C ARG A 70 6.24 -8.75 -14.75
N ALA A 71 6.51 -8.48 -16.03
CA ALA A 71 6.53 -7.12 -16.56
C ALA A 71 5.19 -6.37 -16.38
N GLU A 72 4.06 -7.06 -16.58
CA GLU A 72 2.72 -6.51 -16.30
C GLU A 72 2.54 -6.15 -14.82
N ILE A 73 2.94 -7.07 -13.92
CA ILE A 73 2.80 -6.87 -12.47
C ILE A 73 3.75 -5.78 -11.98
N ASP A 74 4.98 -5.69 -12.50
CA ASP A 74 5.96 -4.67 -12.14
C ASP A 74 5.46 -3.27 -12.49
N LEU A 75 4.83 -3.10 -13.66
CA LEU A 75 4.22 -1.83 -14.04
C LEU A 75 3.07 -1.44 -13.09
N LEU A 76 2.24 -2.41 -12.71
CA LEU A 76 1.16 -2.20 -11.74
C LEU A 76 1.73 -1.84 -10.35
N LEU A 77 2.77 -2.55 -9.91
CA LEU A 77 3.44 -2.35 -8.64
C LEU A 77 4.07 -0.96 -8.54
N ALA A 78 4.65 -0.46 -9.65
CA ALA A 78 5.17 0.90 -9.72
C ALA A 78 4.07 1.95 -9.46
N ARG A 79 2.90 1.80 -10.10
CA ARG A 79 1.74 2.69 -9.88
C ARG A 79 1.24 2.61 -8.44
N GLN A 80 1.03 1.39 -7.93
CA GLN A 80 0.58 1.16 -6.55
C GLN A 80 1.57 1.70 -5.52
N THR A 81 2.88 1.65 -5.80
CA THR A 81 3.90 2.23 -4.91
C THR A 81 3.76 3.74 -4.83
N VAL A 82 3.51 4.42 -5.95
CA VAL A 82 3.22 5.87 -5.96
C VAL A 82 1.94 6.17 -5.17
N ASP A 83 0.88 5.39 -5.36
CA ASP A 83 -0.40 5.60 -4.65
C ASP A 83 -0.25 5.36 -3.14
N TRP A 84 0.50 4.33 -2.74
CA TRP A 84 0.83 4.07 -1.35
C TRP A 84 1.63 5.21 -0.72
N MET A 85 2.65 5.74 -1.41
CA MET A 85 3.42 6.89 -0.93
C MET A 85 2.55 8.14 -0.75
N LYS A 86 1.64 8.41 -1.70
CA LYS A 86 0.67 9.52 -1.59
C LYS A 86 -0.27 9.34 -0.39
N ALA A 87 -0.83 8.15 -0.23
CA ALA A 87 -1.71 7.84 0.90
C ALA A 87 -0.97 7.95 2.25
N GLN A 88 0.29 7.50 2.31
CA GLN A 88 1.13 7.61 3.50
C GLN A 88 1.39 9.08 3.86
N ALA A 89 1.74 9.92 2.88
CA ALA A 89 1.92 11.35 3.10
C ALA A 89 0.63 12.03 3.59
N ALA A 90 -0.51 11.70 2.98
CA ALA A 90 -1.81 12.23 3.38
C ALA A 90 -2.20 11.83 4.82
N ALA A 91 -2.03 10.55 5.18
CA ALA A 91 -2.28 10.05 6.54
C ALA A 91 -1.37 10.74 7.56
N ARG A 92 -0.07 10.91 7.25
CA ARG A 92 0.88 11.62 8.11
C ARG A 92 0.48 13.08 8.32
N GLN A 93 0.03 13.76 7.27
CA GLN A 93 -0.45 15.14 7.38
C GLN A 93 -1.73 15.23 8.22
N ALA A 94 -2.70 14.34 8.00
CA ALA A 94 -3.94 14.31 8.80
C ALA A 94 -3.64 14.06 10.27
N PHE A 95 -2.73 13.12 10.57
CA PHE A 95 -2.27 12.85 11.93
C PHE A 95 -1.64 14.09 12.58
N GLY A 96 -0.72 14.75 11.89
CA GLY A 96 -0.08 15.96 12.40
C GLY A 96 -1.07 17.10 12.69
N LYS A 97 -2.07 17.29 11.82
CA LYS A 97 -3.14 18.29 12.04
C LYS A 97 -3.98 17.95 13.28
N THR A 98 -4.38 16.69 13.44
CA THR A 98 -5.16 16.24 14.60
C THR A 98 -4.37 16.39 15.90
N GLU A 99 -3.08 16.05 15.90
CA GLU A 99 -2.22 16.24 17.07
C GLU A 99 -2.00 17.72 17.41
N ALA A 100 -1.83 18.58 16.42
CA ALA A 100 -1.73 20.02 16.65
C ALA A 100 -3.00 20.58 17.32
N LEU A 101 -4.19 20.16 16.86
CA LEU A 101 -5.47 20.54 17.47
C LEU A 101 -5.61 20.03 18.90
N ARG A 102 -5.21 18.77 19.16
CA ARG A 102 -5.20 18.17 20.50
C ARG A 102 -4.30 18.96 21.46
N LEU A 103 -3.10 19.33 21.02
CA LEU A 103 -2.15 20.13 21.80
C LEU A 103 -2.67 21.53 22.08
N LEU A 104 -3.24 22.22 21.08
CA LEU A 104 -3.87 23.53 21.24
C LEU A 104 -5.02 23.50 22.24
N ARG A 105 -5.90 22.49 22.15
CA ARG A 105 -7.00 22.30 23.11
C ARG A 105 -6.48 22.14 24.54
N ASN A 106 -5.39 21.40 24.72
CA ASN A 106 -4.78 21.16 26.03
C ASN A 106 -4.10 22.43 26.60
N ARG A 107 -3.62 23.34 25.75
CA ARG A 107 -3.04 24.63 26.17
C ARG A 107 -4.09 25.68 26.52
N LEU A 108 -5.31 25.56 26.00
CA LEU A 108 -6.46 26.40 26.37
C LEU A 108 -7.19 25.89 27.62
N ARG A 109 -6.52 25.03 28.42
CA ARG A 109 -7.01 24.62 29.73
C ARG A 109 -6.91 25.75 30.73
#